data_AF-A0A3C0VJ48-F1
#
_entry.id   AF-A0A3C0VJ48-F1
#
_cell.length_a   1.000
_cell.length_b   1.000
_cell.length_c   1.000
_cell.angle_alpha   90.00
_cell.angle_beta   90.00
_cell.angle_gamma   90.00
#
_symmetry.space_group_name_H-M   'P 1'
#
loop_
_entity.id
_entity.type
_entity.pdbx_description
1 polymer ?
#
loop_
_entity_poly.entity_id
_entity_poly.type
_entity_poly.pdbx_seq_one_letter_code
_entity_poly.pdbx_strand_id
1 'polypeptide(L)'
;MHEPKSVDPARRCRRIAAALLLAAAAVRAQIAVEGIDDRTVYTDRAAFTVAAEEGYDYAAAMNGRSVPVGEEVAVAEADFYELAVTRTPQAGGAPESDVSFDCELGARCAPPPPPGFIRGDANGDGVVDLSDPVMILLCLFAGRATDCEDALDANDGGRVDIADAVYVLSYLFARGAAMPAPFPARGEDTTPDALGCSR
;
A
#
# COMPACT_ATOMS: atom_id res chain seq x y z
N MET A 1 7.92 77.13 -31.72
CA MET A 1 9.18 77.65 -31.15
C MET A 1 9.08 77.64 -29.63
N HIS A 2 9.55 76.60 -28.96
CA HIS A 2 10.47 76.72 -27.82
C HIS A 2 10.83 75.33 -27.30
N GLU A 3 12.14 75.12 -27.24
CA GLU A 3 12.86 73.95 -26.72
C GLU A 3 12.59 73.69 -25.22
N PRO A 4 12.99 72.49 -24.74
CA PRO A 4 12.55 71.91 -23.47
C PRO A 4 13.38 72.40 -22.29
N LYS A 5 12.91 72.09 -21.07
CA LYS A 5 13.78 72.08 -19.89
C LYS A 5 13.80 70.68 -19.27
N SER A 6 14.97 70.06 -19.43
CA SER A 6 15.49 68.92 -18.70
C SER A 6 15.41 69.13 -17.18
N VAL A 7 14.97 68.12 -16.43
CA VAL A 7 15.16 68.03 -14.98
C VAL A 7 15.62 66.61 -14.61
N ASP A 8 16.90 66.57 -14.27
CA ASP A 8 17.74 65.66 -13.49
C ASP A 8 17.25 64.25 -13.05
N PRO A 9 18.07 63.21 -13.30
CA PRO A 9 17.87 61.88 -12.74
C PRO A 9 18.45 61.79 -11.31
N ALA A 10 17.78 60.99 -10.48
CA ALA A 10 18.22 60.56 -9.14
C ALA A 10 18.13 61.60 -8.01
N ARG A 11 17.00 61.57 -7.27
CA ARG A 11 16.99 61.73 -5.80
C ARG A 11 15.73 61.11 -5.16
N ARG A 12 15.87 59.82 -4.86
CA ARG A 12 15.36 59.08 -3.68
C ARG A 12 13.91 59.40 -3.24
N CYS A 13 12.97 58.62 -3.75
CA CYS A 13 11.67 58.46 -3.12
C CYS A 13 11.85 57.59 -1.87
N ARG A 14 11.82 58.21 -0.68
CA ARG A 14 11.68 57.53 0.61
C ARG A 14 10.39 56.70 0.56
N ARG A 15 10.51 55.37 0.67
CA ARG A 15 9.36 54.51 0.97
C ARG A 15 9.54 53.90 2.34
N ILE A 16 8.49 54.09 3.10
CA ILE A 16 8.28 53.74 4.50
C ILE A 16 8.54 52.25 4.68
N ALA A 17 9.35 51.90 5.68
CA ALA A 17 9.51 50.54 6.15
C ALA A 17 8.15 50.08 6.71
N ALA A 18 7.42 49.31 5.92
CA ALA A 18 6.38 48.44 6.47
C ALA A 18 7.13 47.32 7.19
N ALA A 19 7.12 47.35 8.52
CA ALA A 19 7.48 46.20 9.33
C ALA A 19 6.49 45.08 8.97
N LEU A 20 6.92 44.21 8.07
CA LEU A 20 6.23 42.96 7.79
C LEU A 20 6.38 42.14 9.07
N LEU A 21 5.35 42.14 9.91
CA LEU A 21 5.14 41.07 10.87
C LEU A 21 5.10 39.78 10.05
N LEU A 22 6.22 39.04 10.01
CA LEU A 22 6.20 37.64 9.65
C LEU A 22 5.32 36.95 10.69
N ALA A 23 4.03 36.85 10.40
CA ALA A 23 3.27 35.73 10.92
C ALA A 23 3.96 34.49 10.34
N ALA A 24 4.68 33.75 11.18
CA ALA A 24 5.13 32.42 10.84
C ALA A 24 3.86 31.62 10.53
N ALA A 25 3.55 31.50 9.25
CA ALA A 25 2.57 30.53 8.81
C ALA A 25 3.10 29.19 9.28
N ALA A 26 2.39 28.53 10.19
CA ALA A 26 2.58 27.11 10.42
C ALA A 26 2.20 26.42 9.11
N VAL A 27 3.17 26.30 8.20
CA VAL A 27 3.14 25.31 7.15
C VAL A 27 2.92 24.00 7.89
N ARG A 28 1.92 23.21 7.49
CA ARG A 28 1.89 21.79 7.89
C ARG A 28 3.15 21.19 7.31
N ALA A 29 4.23 21.22 8.08
CA ALA A 29 5.52 20.71 7.66
C ALA A 29 5.37 19.19 7.62
N GLN A 30 5.29 18.66 6.41
CA GLN A 30 5.31 17.23 6.15
C GLN A 30 6.58 16.64 6.78
N ILE A 31 6.48 15.49 7.44
CA ILE A 31 7.66 14.84 8.01
C ILE A 31 8.52 14.35 6.83
N ALA A 32 9.73 14.89 6.69
CA ALA A 32 10.63 14.50 5.62
C ALA A 32 11.36 13.20 5.96
N VAL A 33 11.27 12.22 5.06
CA VAL A 33 12.07 10.99 5.08
C VAL A 33 12.97 11.02 3.86
N GLU A 34 14.27 11.02 4.09
CA GLU A 34 15.31 11.10 3.07
C GLU A 34 15.92 9.72 2.81
N GLY A 35 16.55 9.53 1.64
CA GLY A 35 17.26 8.30 1.29
C GLY A 35 16.41 7.21 0.64
N ILE A 36 15.08 7.38 0.65
CA ILE A 36 14.14 6.52 -0.06
C ILE A 36 13.29 7.34 -1.05
N ASP A 37 13.37 6.97 -2.33
CA ASP A 37 12.51 7.49 -3.39
C ASP A 37 11.17 6.74 -3.44
N ASP A 38 10.09 7.49 -3.69
CA ASP A 38 8.75 6.93 -3.88
C ASP A 38 8.73 5.97 -5.09
N ARG A 39 8.11 4.80 -4.91
CA ARG A 39 7.92 3.77 -5.94
C ARG A 39 9.20 3.22 -6.59
N THR A 40 10.34 3.32 -5.89
CA THR A 40 11.61 2.75 -6.34
C THR A 40 11.81 1.34 -5.79
N VAL A 41 12.37 0.44 -6.60
CA VAL A 41 12.72 -0.93 -6.21
C VAL A 41 14.16 -0.96 -5.70
N TYR A 42 14.35 -1.44 -4.48
CA TYR A 42 15.66 -1.70 -3.88
C TYR A 42 15.91 -3.21 -3.88
N THR A 43 17.04 -3.66 -4.44
CA THR A 43 17.31 -5.10 -4.67
C THR A 43 18.18 -5.76 -3.59
N ASP A 44 18.83 -4.96 -2.75
CA ASP A 44 19.85 -5.40 -1.79
C ASP A 44 19.74 -4.69 -0.43
N ARG A 45 19.58 -3.36 -0.44
CA ARG A 45 19.46 -2.54 0.75
C ARG A 45 18.66 -1.26 0.45
N ALA A 46 17.80 -0.89 1.39
CA ALA A 46 17.26 0.45 1.48
C ALA A 46 17.85 1.15 2.71
N ALA A 47 18.13 2.44 2.61
CA ALA A 47 18.58 3.25 3.73
C ALA A 47 17.78 4.55 3.76
N PHE A 48 17.31 4.95 4.93
CA PHE A 48 16.54 6.18 5.09
C PHE A 48 16.94 6.94 6.34
N THR A 49 16.64 8.24 6.36
CA THR A 49 16.81 9.10 7.52
C THR A 49 15.53 9.89 7.74
N VAL A 50 14.99 9.86 8.96
CA VAL A 50 13.89 10.75 9.36
C VAL A 50 14.51 12.10 9.74
N ALA A 51 14.21 13.15 8.97
CA ALA A 51 14.74 14.48 9.24
C ALA A 51 14.10 15.08 10.50
N ALA A 52 14.92 15.60 11.41
CA ALA A 52 14.48 16.30 12.59
C ALA A 52 14.53 17.82 12.37
N GLU A 53 13.48 18.52 12.78
CA GLU A 53 13.41 19.98 12.83
C GLU A 53 13.53 20.48 14.28
N GLU A 54 14.18 21.63 14.49
CA GLU A 54 14.24 22.26 15.81
C GLU A 54 12.84 22.65 16.32
N GLY A 55 12.61 22.50 17.63
CA GLY A 55 11.36 22.84 18.28
C GLY A 55 10.32 21.70 18.33
N TYR A 56 10.70 20.50 17.91
CA TYR A 56 9.85 19.32 17.98
C TYR A 56 10.58 18.12 18.59
N ASP A 57 9.84 17.31 19.33
CA ASP A 57 10.27 15.97 19.74
C ASP A 57 9.76 14.94 18.74
N TYR A 58 10.63 14.04 18.30
CA TYR A 58 10.30 13.00 17.33
C TYR A 58 10.38 11.62 17.98
N ALA A 59 9.46 10.74 17.58
CA ALA A 59 9.53 9.31 17.85
C ALA A 59 9.30 8.57 16.53
N ALA A 60 10.24 7.70 16.16
CA ALA A 60 10.12 6.84 14.99
C ALA A 60 10.17 5.36 15.41
N ALA A 61 9.34 4.55 14.77
CA ALA A 61 9.32 3.11 14.95
C ALA A 61 9.18 2.41 13.60
N MET A 62 10.00 1.38 13.36
CA MET A 62 9.95 0.50 12.21
C MET A 62 9.43 -0.87 12.66
N ASN A 63 8.32 -1.34 12.09
CA ASN A 63 7.62 -2.57 12.50
C ASN A 63 7.36 -2.60 14.03
N GLY A 64 6.99 -1.45 14.60
CA GLY A 64 6.76 -1.27 16.04
C GLY A 64 8.03 -1.23 16.92
N ARG A 65 9.23 -1.33 16.34
CA ARG A 65 10.51 -1.20 17.06
C ARG A 65 11.07 0.21 16.89
N SER A 66 11.46 0.85 17.98
CA SER A 66 12.04 2.20 17.91
C SER A 66 13.29 2.25 17.02
N VAL A 67 13.36 3.26 16.17
CA VAL A 67 14.51 3.57 15.31
C VAL A 67 15.01 4.99 15.58
N PRO A 68 16.30 5.28 15.39
CA PRO A 68 16.84 6.62 15.61
C PRO A 68 16.29 7.62 14.59
N VAL A 69 16.17 8.88 15.01
CA VAL A 69 15.77 10.02 14.18
C VAL A 69 17.00 10.89 13.95
N GLY A 70 17.20 11.39 12.73
CA GLY A 70 18.40 12.14 12.34
C GLY A 70 19.64 11.29 12.05
N GLU A 71 19.52 9.97 12.15
CA GLU A 71 20.57 9.01 11.80
C GLU A 71 20.09 8.07 10.68
N GLU A 72 21.03 7.55 9.89
CA GLU A 72 20.71 6.60 8.83
C GLU A 72 20.26 5.26 9.41
N VAL A 73 19.08 4.81 9.00
CA VAL A 73 18.53 3.49 9.29
C VAL A 73 18.58 2.66 8.02
N ALA A 74 19.18 1.48 8.11
CA ALA A 74 19.35 0.59 6.97
C ALA A 74 18.57 -0.71 7.14
N VAL A 75 17.96 -1.14 6.04
CA VAL A 75 17.21 -2.38 5.93
C VAL A 75 17.83 -3.19 4.79
N ALA A 76 18.29 -4.40 5.11
CA ALA A 76 18.97 -5.29 4.16
C ALA A 76 18.18 -6.56 3.82
N GLU A 77 17.05 -6.78 4.50
CA GLU A 77 16.16 -7.90 4.23
C GLU A 77 14.97 -7.39 3.42
N ALA A 78 14.66 -8.07 2.31
CA ALA A 78 13.51 -7.76 1.48
C ALA A 78 12.23 -8.24 2.16
N ASP A 79 11.57 -7.35 2.89
CA ASP A 79 10.30 -7.59 3.58
C ASP A 79 9.47 -6.30 3.64
N PHE A 80 8.26 -6.39 4.18
CA PHE A 80 7.41 -5.24 4.47
C PHE A 80 7.84 -4.54 5.76
N TYR A 81 8.06 -3.22 5.68
CA TYR A 81 8.42 -2.38 6.82
C TYR A 81 7.44 -1.22 6.96
N GLU A 82 6.74 -1.18 8.08
CA GLU A 82 5.91 -0.05 8.50
C GLU A 82 6.77 0.94 9.28
N LEU A 83 6.96 2.15 8.75
CA LEU A 83 7.60 3.25 9.45
C LEU A 83 6.53 4.20 10.01
N ALA A 84 6.38 4.20 11.33
CA ALA A 84 5.54 5.14 12.05
C ALA A 84 6.40 6.27 12.62
N VAL A 85 6.09 7.53 12.25
CA VAL A 85 6.76 8.71 12.81
C VAL A 85 5.73 9.63 13.47
N THR A 86 6.01 10.00 14.71
CA THR A 86 5.24 10.99 15.47
C THR A 86 6.11 12.20 15.76
N ARG A 87 5.59 13.40 15.52
CA ARG A 87 6.23 14.66 15.86
C ARG A 87 5.37 15.43 16.86
N THR A 88 5.97 15.88 17.96
CA THR A 88 5.28 16.64 19.02
C THR A 88 5.92 18.01 19.18
N PRO A 89 5.17 19.12 19.07
CA PRO A 89 5.72 20.45 19.29
C PRO A 89 6.16 20.63 20.75
N GLN A 90 7.41 21.06 20.97
CA GLN A 90 7.93 21.35 22.33
C GLN A 90 7.23 22.53 22.99
N ALA A 91 6.68 23.45 22.18
CA ALA A 91 5.90 24.60 22.65
C ALA A 91 4.50 24.21 23.19
N GLY A 92 4.14 22.92 23.15
CA GLY A 92 2.82 22.41 23.50
C GLY A 92 1.87 22.34 22.29
N GLY A 93 1.07 21.28 22.24
CA GLY A 93 0.17 20.96 21.13
C GLY A 93 -0.22 19.48 21.13
N ALA A 94 -1.18 19.10 20.30
CA ALA A 94 -1.44 17.68 20.05
C ALA A 94 -0.28 17.08 19.24
N PRO A 95 0.10 15.82 19.48
CA PRO A 95 1.06 15.14 18.62
C PRO A 95 0.52 15.10 17.18
N GLU A 96 1.34 15.50 16.23
CA GLU A 96 1.08 15.31 14.81
C GLU A 96 1.65 13.94 14.43
N SER A 97 0.74 12.99 14.22
CA SER A 97 1.06 11.69 13.61
C SER A 97 0.81 11.80 12.11
N ASP A 98 1.85 11.67 11.30
CA ASP A 98 1.71 11.42 9.86
C ASP A 98 1.92 9.92 9.66
N VAL A 99 0.81 9.19 9.52
CA VAL A 99 0.84 7.80 9.05
C VAL A 99 0.46 7.88 7.58
N SER A 100 1.45 8.10 6.73
CA SER A 100 1.24 8.27 5.29
C SER A 100 2.34 7.55 4.51
N PHE A 101 2.13 6.24 4.36
CA PHE A 101 2.31 5.60 3.07
C PHE A 101 0.97 4.93 2.73
N ASP A 102 0.02 5.73 2.24
CA ASP A 102 -1.15 5.21 1.55
C ASP A 102 -0.68 4.57 0.23
N CYS A 103 -0.42 3.27 0.25
CA CYS A 103 -0.68 2.43 -0.91
C CYS A 103 -2.09 1.86 -0.78
N GLU A 104 -3.12 2.72 -0.66
CA GLU A 104 -4.50 2.24 -0.56
C GLU A 104 -5.14 2.04 -1.95
N LEU A 105 -5.73 0.84 -2.09
CA LEU A 105 -6.48 0.26 -3.22
C LEU A 105 -5.65 -0.47 -4.30
N GLY A 106 -5.39 -1.77 -4.04
CA GLY A 106 -5.35 -2.78 -5.10
C GLY A 106 -3.97 -3.11 -5.69
N ALA A 107 -3.39 -4.16 -5.12
CA ALA A 107 -2.61 -5.18 -5.83
C ALA A 107 -1.15 -4.89 -6.27
N ARG A 108 -0.42 -3.93 -5.69
CA ARG A 108 0.98 -3.69 -6.15
C ARG A 108 1.95 -3.28 -5.05
N CYS A 109 2.12 -4.07 -3.99
CA CYS A 109 3.36 -4.11 -3.19
C CYS A 109 3.48 -5.36 -2.27
N ALA A 110 2.71 -6.43 -2.52
CA ALA A 110 2.98 -7.72 -1.89
C ALA A 110 4.11 -8.43 -2.66
N PRO A 111 4.99 -9.22 -2.01
CA PRO A 111 5.76 -10.22 -2.73
C PRO A 111 4.79 -11.03 -3.60
N PRO A 112 5.17 -11.43 -4.84
CA PRO A 112 4.29 -12.23 -5.67
C PRO A 112 3.79 -13.39 -4.81
N PRO A 113 2.46 -13.63 -4.75
CA PRO A 113 1.94 -14.71 -3.93
C PRO A 113 2.69 -15.99 -4.32
N PRO A 114 3.01 -16.87 -3.35
CA PRO A 114 3.70 -18.13 -3.66
C PRO A 114 2.99 -18.80 -4.84
N PRO A 115 3.69 -19.45 -5.77
CA PRO A 115 3.03 -20.05 -6.94
C PRO A 115 1.90 -20.99 -6.50
N GLY A 116 0.83 -21.06 -7.30
CA GLY A 116 -0.33 -21.92 -7.02
C GLY A 116 -1.65 -21.16 -6.91
N PHE A 117 -2.62 -21.73 -6.18
CA PHE A 117 -3.95 -21.16 -6.02
C PHE A 117 -4.51 -21.41 -4.62
N ILE A 118 -5.61 -20.74 -4.29
CA ILE A 118 -6.41 -21.04 -3.11
C ILE A 118 -7.65 -21.80 -3.63
N ARG A 119 -7.87 -23.02 -3.16
CA ARG A 119 -9.02 -23.83 -3.54
C ARG A 119 -10.30 -23.11 -3.09
N GLY A 120 -11.19 -22.89 -4.04
CA GLY A 120 -12.41 -22.10 -3.85
C GLY A 120 -12.29 -20.60 -4.11
N ASP A 121 -11.09 -20.06 -4.36
CA ASP A 121 -10.87 -18.67 -4.83
C ASP A 121 -10.98 -18.65 -6.37
N ALA A 122 -12.21 -18.81 -6.85
CA ALA A 122 -12.50 -18.95 -8.27
C ALA A 122 -12.24 -17.64 -9.02
N ASN A 123 -12.45 -16.49 -8.37
CA ASN A 123 -12.25 -15.18 -8.99
C ASN A 123 -10.78 -14.71 -8.95
N GLY A 124 -9.93 -15.33 -8.10
CA GLY A 124 -8.51 -15.08 -7.99
C GLY A 124 -8.13 -13.82 -7.20
N ASP A 125 -9.01 -13.31 -6.34
CA ASP A 125 -8.77 -12.09 -5.56
C ASP A 125 -8.09 -12.37 -4.20
N GLY A 126 -7.84 -13.64 -3.89
CA GLY A 126 -7.17 -14.08 -2.67
C GLY A 126 -8.12 -14.28 -1.48
N VAL A 127 -9.42 -14.07 -1.65
CA VAL A 127 -10.42 -14.18 -0.59
C VAL A 127 -11.56 -15.09 -1.03
N VAL A 128 -11.78 -16.17 -0.29
CA VAL A 128 -12.95 -17.04 -0.54
C VAL A 128 -14.20 -16.40 0.05
N ASP A 129 -15.08 -15.89 -0.81
CA ASP A 129 -16.33 -15.22 -0.45
C ASP A 129 -17.51 -15.55 -1.41
N LEU A 130 -18.57 -14.73 -1.38
CA LEU A 130 -19.78 -14.96 -2.19
C LEU A 130 -19.54 -14.80 -3.71
N SER A 131 -18.49 -14.09 -4.11
CA SER A 131 -18.16 -13.85 -5.51
C SER A 131 -17.58 -15.09 -6.20
N ASP A 132 -16.99 -16.03 -5.47
CA ASP A 132 -16.44 -17.28 -6.00
C ASP A 132 -17.47 -18.26 -6.55
N PRO A 133 -18.53 -18.64 -5.82
CA PRO A 133 -19.56 -19.51 -6.38
C PRO A 133 -20.27 -18.83 -7.55
N VAL A 134 -20.34 -17.49 -7.58
CA VAL A 134 -20.84 -16.75 -8.75
C VAL A 134 -19.88 -16.92 -9.93
N MET A 135 -18.57 -16.81 -9.71
CA MET A 135 -17.57 -17.02 -10.76
C MET A 135 -17.63 -18.45 -11.32
N ILE A 136 -17.74 -19.48 -10.48
CA ILE A 136 -17.92 -20.87 -10.89
C ILE A 136 -19.15 -21.02 -11.81
N LEU A 137 -20.29 -20.47 -11.40
CA LEU A 137 -21.53 -20.54 -12.20
C LEU A 137 -21.43 -19.76 -13.52
N LEU A 138 -20.70 -18.64 -13.55
CA LEU A 138 -20.44 -17.90 -14.78
C LEU A 138 -19.53 -18.69 -15.75
N CYS A 139 -18.56 -19.43 -15.25
CA CYS A 139 -17.76 -20.34 -16.08
C CYS A 139 -18.62 -21.46 -16.67
N LEU A 140 -19.43 -22.11 -15.83
CA LEU A 140 -20.27 -23.24 -16.25
C LEU A 140 -21.39 -22.86 -17.23
N PHE A 141 -22.08 -21.75 -17.00
CA PHE A 141 -23.32 -21.42 -17.72
C PHE A 141 -23.21 -20.22 -18.64
N ALA A 142 -22.23 -19.34 -18.43
CA ALA A 142 -22.02 -18.15 -19.25
C ALA A 142 -20.72 -18.22 -20.09
N GLY A 143 -19.97 -19.33 -20.01
CA GLY A 143 -18.74 -19.54 -20.77
C GLY A 143 -17.64 -18.55 -20.40
N ARG A 144 -17.66 -18.02 -19.18
CA ARG A 144 -16.60 -17.13 -18.70
C ARG A 144 -15.29 -17.91 -18.62
N ALA A 145 -14.23 -17.36 -19.20
CA ALA A 145 -12.91 -17.98 -19.15
C ALA A 145 -12.34 -17.93 -17.72
N THR A 146 -11.57 -18.95 -17.37
CA THR A 146 -10.70 -19.00 -16.20
C THR A 146 -9.28 -19.36 -16.65
N ASP A 147 -8.31 -18.88 -15.90
CA ASP A 147 -6.88 -19.20 -15.98
C ASP A 147 -6.46 -20.25 -14.93
N CYS A 148 -7.41 -20.69 -14.09
CA CYS A 148 -7.20 -21.70 -13.06
C CYS A 148 -8.46 -22.54 -12.84
N GLU A 149 -8.50 -23.75 -13.38
CA GLU A 149 -9.62 -24.69 -13.19
C GLU A 149 -9.56 -25.35 -11.81
N ASP A 150 -8.36 -25.57 -11.26
CA ASP A 150 -8.18 -26.17 -9.93
C ASP A 150 -8.80 -25.31 -8.81
N ALA A 151 -8.80 -23.98 -8.97
CA ALA A 151 -9.46 -23.08 -8.03
C ALA A 151 -10.99 -23.17 -8.08
N LEU A 152 -11.54 -23.57 -9.23
CA LEU A 152 -12.98 -23.76 -9.42
C LEU A 152 -13.44 -25.15 -8.94
N ASP A 153 -12.57 -26.16 -8.95
CA ASP A 153 -12.83 -27.48 -8.36
C ASP A 153 -12.68 -27.44 -6.83
N ALA A 154 -13.67 -26.80 -6.21
CA ALA A 154 -13.68 -26.54 -4.77
C ALA A 154 -13.81 -27.81 -3.93
N ASN A 155 -14.44 -28.86 -4.48
CA ASN A 155 -14.59 -30.14 -3.79
C ASN A 155 -13.49 -31.17 -4.13
N ASP A 156 -12.56 -30.82 -5.02
CA ASP A 156 -11.43 -31.66 -5.45
C ASP A 156 -11.90 -32.98 -6.09
N GLY A 157 -12.92 -32.87 -6.95
CA GLY A 157 -13.59 -33.99 -7.63
C GLY A 157 -12.97 -34.39 -8.98
N GLY A 158 -11.94 -33.66 -9.42
CA GLY A 158 -11.29 -33.78 -10.73
C GLY A 158 -12.15 -33.26 -11.89
N ARG A 159 -13.13 -32.40 -11.59
CA ARG A 159 -14.02 -31.76 -12.58
C ARG A 159 -14.64 -30.51 -11.99
N VAL A 160 -14.81 -29.48 -12.82
CA VAL A 160 -15.59 -28.30 -12.45
C VAL A 160 -17.07 -28.55 -12.79
N ASP A 161 -17.93 -28.62 -11.78
CA ASP A 161 -19.38 -28.72 -11.93
C ASP A 161 -20.16 -27.94 -10.85
N ILE A 162 -21.49 -28.09 -10.81
CA ILE A 162 -22.33 -27.33 -9.87
C ILE A 162 -22.07 -27.70 -8.40
N ALA A 163 -21.54 -28.90 -8.14
CA ALA A 163 -21.19 -29.33 -6.79
C ALA A 163 -20.13 -28.43 -6.18
N ASP A 164 -19.23 -27.84 -6.97
CA ASP A 164 -18.20 -26.92 -6.48
C ASP A 164 -18.78 -25.62 -5.94
N ALA A 165 -19.70 -25.01 -6.69
CA ALA A 165 -20.40 -23.80 -6.22
C ALA A 165 -21.20 -24.09 -4.93
N VAL A 166 -21.83 -25.26 -4.85
CA VAL A 166 -22.54 -25.70 -3.63
C VAL A 166 -21.56 -25.95 -2.49
N TYR A 167 -20.37 -26.49 -2.76
CA TYR A 167 -19.34 -26.77 -1.76
C TYR A 167 -18.85 -25.47 -1.11
N VAL A 168 -18.53 -24.45 -1.92
CA VAL A 168 -18.11 -23.11 -1.43
C VAL A 168 -19.22 -22.48 -0.59
N LEU A 169 -20.47 -22.47 -1.08
CA LEU A 169 -21.61 -21.94 -0.32
C LEU A 169 -21.86 -22.69 0.99
N SER A 170 -21.67 -24.01 1.00
CA SER A 170 -21.81 -24.83 2.20
C SER A 170 -20.74 -24.49 3.24
N TYR A 171 -19.50 -24.26 2.80
CA TYR A 171 -18.42 -23.77 3.67
C TYR A 171 -18.77 -22.40 4.27
N LEU A 172 -19.22 -21.44 3.43
CA LEU A 172 -19.51 -20.07 3.86
C LEU A 172 -20.72 -19.95 4.80
N PHE A 173 -21.81 -20.67 4.55
CA PHE A 173 -23.09 -20.43 5.22
C PHE A 173 -23.63 -21.62 6.03
N ALA A 174 -23.21 -22.84 5.73
CA ALA A 174 -23.75 -24.05 6.36
C ALA A 174 -22.78 -24.72 7.35
N ARG A 175 -21.64 -24.07 7.64
CA ARG A 175 -20.54 -24.67 8.44
C ARG A 175 -20.10 -26.01 7.84
N GLY A 176 -20.08 -26.10 6.50
CA GLY A 176 -19.58 -27.24 5.76
C GLY A 176 -18.11 -27.52 6.04
N ALA A 177 -17.61 -28.64 5.53
CA ALA A 177 -16.20 -28.96 5.63
C ALA A 177 -15.34 -27.87 4.95
N ALA A 178 -14.16 -27.62 5.50
CA ALA A 178 -13.16 -26.83 4.81
C ALA A 178 -12.80 -27.50 3.47
N MET A 179 -12.41 -26.70 2.49
CA MET A 179 -11.95 -27.22 1.21
C MET A 179 -10.65 -28.00 1.37
N PRO A 180 -10.43 -29.04 0.55
CA PRO A 180 -9.15 -29.72 0.47
C PRO A 180 -8.00 -28.74 0.19
N ALA A 181 -6.78 -29.15 0.48
CA ALA A 181 -5.61 -28.35 0.14
C ALA A 181 -5.59 -28.09 -1.39
N PRO A 182 -5.14 -26.91 -1.85
CA PRO A 182 -4.57 -25.80 -1.08
C PRO A 182 -5.61 -24.79 -0.54
N PHE A 183 -5.94 -24.86 0.76
CA PHE A 183 -6.84 -23.92 1.45
C PHE A 183 -6.49 -23.85 2.95
N PRO A 184 -6.56 -22.69 3.63
CA PRO A 184 -6.87 -21.34 3.13
C PRO A 184 -5.67 -20.59 2.56
N ALA A 185 -4.47 -21.18 2.67
CA ALA A 185 -3.26 -20.62 2.11
C ALA A 185 -3.05 -21.14 0.69
N ARG A 186 -2.41 -20.32 -0.13
CA ARG A 186 -2.07 -20.68 -1.50
C ARG A 186 -1.11 -21.87 -1.54
N GLY A 187 -1.27 -22.75 -2.52
CA GLY A 187 -0.38 -23.88 -2.76
C GLY A 187 -0.64 -24.55 -4.11
N GLU A 188 0.09 -25.62 -4.36
CA GLU A 188 -0.08 -26.46 -5.57
C GLU A 188 -1.21 -27.46 -5.37
N ASP A 189 -1.76 -27.95 -6.48
CA ASP A 189 -2.61 -29.12 -6.40
C ASP A 189 -1.79 -30.38 -6.13
N THR A 190 -2.22 -31.17 -5.15
CA THR A 190 -1.58 -32.44 -4.78
C THR A 190 -2.35 -33.65 -5.30
N THR A 191 -3.55 -33.45 -5.83
CA THR A 191 -4.37 -34.47 -6.47
C THR A 191 -4.15 -34.43 -7.99
N PRO A 192 -3.67 -35.53 -8.60
CA PRO A 192 -3.48 -35.56 -10.05
C PRO A 192 -4.83 -35.64 -10.77
N ASP A 193 -5.08 -34.68 -11.66
CA ASP A 193 -6.19 -34.72 -12.60
C ASP A 193 -5.83 -34.04 -13.95
N ALA A 194 -6.84 -33.67 -14.73
CA ALA A 194 -6.68 -33.02 -16.03
C ALA A 194 -6.96 -31.50 -15.98
N LEU A 195 -7.31 -30.98 -14.80
CA LEU A 195 -7.49 -29.56 -14.56
C LEU A 195 -6.11 -28.90 -14.44
N GLY A 196 -6.07 -27.60 -14.72
CA GLY A 196 -4.83 -26.86 -14.67
C GLY A 196 -4.98 -25.47 -14.10
N CYS A 197 -3.89 -25.00 -13.51
CA CYS A 197 -3.78 -23.64 -13.00
C CYS A 197 -2.53 -22.93 -13.53
N SER A 198 -2.74 -21.78 -14.16
CA SER A 198 -1.68 -20.97 -14.81
C SER A 198 -1.49 -19.59 -14.19
N ARG A 199 -1.96 -19.41 -12.94
CA ARG A 199 -1.94 -18.14 -12.18
C ARG A 199 -0.62 -17.84 -11.47
#